data_AF-A0A7R9YMP6-F1
#
_entry.id   AF-A0A7R9YMP6-F1
#
_cell.length_a   1.000
_cell.length_b   1.000
_cell.length_c   1.000
_cell.angle_alpha   90.00
_cell.angle_beta   90.00
_cell.angle_gamma   90.00
#
_symmetry.space_group_name_H-M   'P 1'
#
loop_
_entity.id
_entity.type
_entity.pdbx_description
1 polymer ?
#
loop_
_entity_poly.entity_id
_entity_poly.type
_entity_poly.pdbx_seq_one_letter_code
_entity_poly.pdbx_strand_id
1 'polypeptide(L)'
;SRPTSPRIREGGEIVDSVLQRVRATRIDLDAESERIAHDLVDEPSYIANSHTEINGMASEERCSLLRAFATNTTIRTLELANAGLDCAAATVLAQLLTAGPGANLTLTALNVENNRIGTNGIIALAHMLPHNRTLRELKIYEQRLA
;
A
#
# COMPACT_ATOMS: atom_id res chain seq x y z
N SER A 1 23.20 5.36 -27.19
CA SER A 1 23.41 4.93 -25.79
C SER A 1 22.44 5.68 -24.90
N ARG A 2 21.39 5.02 -24.38
CA ARG A 2 20.55 5.59 -23.32
C ARG A 2 21.18 5.23 -21.97
N PRO A 3 21.18 6.13 -20.96
CA PRO A 3 21.66 5.78 -19.64
C PRO A 3 20.63 4.89 -18.97
N THR A 4 21.03 3.66 -18.61
CA THR A 4 20.29 2.80 -17.70
C THR A 4 20.43 3.36 -16.29
N SER A 5 19.36 3.94 -15.77
CA SER A 5 19.26 4.33 -14.35
C SER A 5 19.36 3.09 -13.45
N PRO A 6 20.21 3.05 -12.42
CA PRO A 6 20.42 1.84 -11.60
C PRO A 6 19.29 1.51 -10.60
N ARG A 7 18.30 2.41 -10.43
CA ARG A 7 17.38 2.38 -9.27
C ARG A 7 16.18 1.42 -9.35
N ILE A 8 16.06 0.61 -10.42
CA ILE A 8 14.85 -0.22 -10.63
C ILE A 8 15.06 -1.68 -10.15
N ARG A 9 16.30 -2.14 -9.96
CA ARG A 9 16.57 -3.56 -9.64
C ARG A 9 16.52 -3.91 -8.14
N GLU A 10 16.86 -2.99 -7.25
CA GLU A 10 16.93 -3.29 -5.80
C GLU A 10 15.53 -3.42 -5.16
N GLY A 11 14.55 -2.65 -5.62
CA GLY A 11 13.17 -2.75 -5.11
C GLY A 11 12.49 -4.08 -5.42
N GLY A 12 12.79 -4.69 -6.58
CA GLY A 12 12.23 -5.99 -6.97
C GLY A 12 12.77 -7.14 -6.10
N GLU A 13 14.07 -7.13 -5.79
CA GLU A 13 14.70 -8.17 -4.96
C GLU A 13 14.23 -8.10 -3.49
N ILE A 14 13.96 -6.90 -2.97
CA ILE A 14 13.41 -6.72 -1.61
C ILE A 14 11.98 -7.27 -1.53
N VAL A 15 11.12 -6.93 -2.50
CA VAL A 15 9.73 -7.41 -2.51
C VAL A 15 9.66 -8.92 -2.72
N ASP A 16 10.48 -9.50 -3.62
CA ASP A 16 10.57 -10.95 -3.82
C ASP A 16 11.04 -11.68 -2.54
N SER A 17 12.04 -11.14 -1.85
CA SER A 17 12.54 -11.67 -0.58
C SER A 17 11.46 -11.62 0.52
N VAL A 18 10.72 -10.51 0.60
CA VAL A 18 9.61 -10.32 1.54
C VAL A 18 8.49 -11.31 1.27
N LEU A 19 8.08 -11.48 0.02
CA LEU A 19 6.99 -12.40 -0.34
C LEU A 19 7.37 -13.87 -0.16
N GLN A 20 8.62 -14.25 -0.43
CA GLN A 20 9.09 -15.61 -0.11
C GLN A 20 9.02 -15.90 1.39
N ARG A 21 9.25 -14.90 2.24
CA ARG A 21 9.23 -15.04 3.69
C ARG A 21 7.81 -15.04 4.26
N VAL A 22 6.91 -14.21 3.74
CA VAL A 22 5.47 -14.23 4.05
C VAL A 22 4.85 -15.60 3.74
N ARG A 23 5.24 -16.20 2.61
CA ARG A 23 4.78 -17.55 2.21
C ARG A 23 5.36 -18.67 3.09
N ALA A 24 6.53 -18.47 3.68
CA ALA A 24 7.23 -19.50 4.45
C ALA A 24 6.78 -19.60 5.92
N THR A 25 6.24 -18.53 6.52
CA THR A 25 6.05 -18.48 7.98
C THR A 25 4.63 -18.73 8.48
N ARG A 26 3.64 -18.87 7.62
CA ARG A 26 2.24 -19.19 8.01
C ARG A 26 1.81 -18.37 9.24
N ILE A 27 1.86 -17.05 9.07
CA ILE A 27 1.34 -16.01 9.97
C ILE A 27 2.20 -15.79 11.23
N ASP A 28 3.10 -14.81 11.15
CA ASP A 28 3.29 -13.82 12.22
C ASP A 28 3.66 -12.48 11.57
N LEU A 29 2.66 -11.59 11.46
CA LEU A 29 2.68 -10.39 10.60
C LEU A 29 3.14 -9.15 11.35
N ASP A 30 3.59 -9.25 12.60
CA ASP A 30 4.07 -8.13 13.41
C ASP A 30 5.57 -7.86 13.17
N ALA A 31 6.43 -8.85 13.35
CA ALA A 31 7.88 -8.69 13.17
C ALA A 31 8.28 -8.44 11.70
N GLU A 32 7.60 -9.09 10.75
CA GLU A 32 7.88 -8.90 9.32
C GLU A 32 7.27 -7.59 8.79
N SER A 33 6.12 -7.14 9.32
CA SER A 33 5.60 -5.80 8.99
C SER A 33 6.49 -4.69 9.53
N GLU A 34 7.05 -4.85 10.73
CA GLU A 34 8.07 -3.95 11.27
C GLU A 34 9.33 -3.93 10.40
N ARG A 35 9.75 -5.09 9.88
CA ARG A 35 10.92 -5.19 9.00
C ARG A 35 10.69 -4.60 7.61
N ILE A 36 9.51 -4.81 7.01
CA ILE A 36 9.11 -4.17 5.76
C ILE A 36 9.04 -2.65 5.96
N ALA A 37 8.41 -2.19 7.04
CA ALA A 37 8.37 -0.77 7.37
C ALA A 37 9.77 -0.19 7.56
N HIS A 38 10.69 -0.94 8.18
CA HIS A 38 12.11 -0.62 8.37
C HIS A 38 12.90 -0.55 7.05
N ASP A 39 12.72 -1.51 6.14
CA ASP A 39 13.39 -1.53 4.84
C ASP A 39 12.85 -0.43 3.88
N LEU A 40 11.66 0.13 4.18
CA LEU A 40 11.06 1.27 3.48
C LEU A 40 11.41 2.63 4.10
N VAL A 41 12.18 2.68 5.19
CA VAL A 41 12.48 3.94 5.91
C VAL A 41 13.20 4.95 5.02
N ASP A 42 13.97 4.52 4.01
CA ASP A 42 14.80 5.42 3.21
C ASP A 42 14.20 5.87 1.87
N GLU A 43 13.01 5.38 1.46
CA GLU A 43 12.43 5.70 0.15
C GLU A 43 11.23 6.67 0.26
N PRO A 44 11.33 7.91 -0.27
CA PRO A 44 10.26 8.91 -0.17
C PRO A 44 9.00 8.56 -0.99
N SER A 45 9.07 7.52 -1.84
CA SER A 45 7.98 7.03 -2.66
C SER A 45 8.05 5.50 -2.77
N TYR A 46 6.95 4.82 -2.44
CA TYR A 46 6.79 3.40 -2.75
C TYR A 46 5.88 3.26 -3.98
N ILE A 47 6.45 2.72 -5.04
CA ILE A 47 5.69 2.25 -6.20
C ILE A 47 5.55 0.75 -5.99
N ALA A 48 4.31 0.23 -5.93
CA ALA A 48 4.09 -1.21 -6.04
C ALA A 48 4.52 -1.67 -7.43
N ASN A 49 5.80 -1.95 -7.60
CA ASN A 49 6.49 -2.16 -8.87
C ASN A 49 6.38 -3.60 -9.40
N SER A 50 5.66 -4.47 -8.70
CA SER A 50 5.21 -5.76 -9.21
C SER A 50 3.68 -5.83 -9.14
N HIS A 51 3.01 -5.19 -10.10
CA HIS A 51 1.57 -5.32 -10.35
C HIS A 51 1.08 -6.79 -10.29
N THR A 52 1.93 -7.77 -10.55
CA THR A 52 1.65 -9.21 -10.47
C THR A 52 1.60 -9.80 -9.06
N GLU A 53 2.33 -9.25 -8.10
CA GLU A 53 2.49 -9.89 -6.78
C GLU A 53 1.36 -9.52 -5.83
N ILE A 54 1.03 -8.23 -5.67
CA ILE A 54 -0.07 -7.80 -4.78
C ILE A 54 -1.43 -8.28 -5.30
N ASN A 55 -1.58 -8.36 -6.63
CA ASN A 55 -2.74 -8.96 -7.27
C ASN A 55 -2.91 -10.45 -6.94
N GLY A 56 -1.80 -11.18 -6.74
CA GLY A 56 -1.80 -12.60 -6.40
C GLY A 56 -1.97 -12.90 -4.91
N MET A 57 -1.88 -11.89 -4.04
CA MET A 57 -2.05 -12.06 -2.60
C MET A 57 -3.49 -12.38 -2.22
N ALA A 58 -3.65 -13.19 -1.16
CA ALA A 58 -4.94 -13.29 -0.49
C ALA A 58 -5.32 -11.92 0.11
N SER A 59 -6.62 -11.67 0.28
CA SER A 59 -7.12 -10.37 0.79
C SER A 59 -6.53 -10.03 2.17
N GLU A 60 -6.38 -11.02 3.05
CA GLU A 60 -5.80 -10.85 4.38
C GLU A 60 -4.31 -10.46 4.33
N GLU A 61 -3.52 -11.15 3.51
CA GLU A 61 -2.10 -10.84 3.31
C GLU A 61 -1.94 -9.40 2.80
N ARG A 62 -2.79 -9.01 1.83
CA ARG A 62 -2.79 -7.65 1.28
C ARG A 62 -3.12 -6.62 2.35
N CYS A 63 -4.14 -6.87 3.17
CA CYS A 63 -4.52 -5.96 4.26
C CYS A 63 -3.39 -5.79 5.29
N SER A 64 -2.67 -6.85 5.61
CA SER A 64 -1.55 -6.78 6.55
C SER A 64 -0.36 -6.01 5.98
N LEU A 65 -0.06 -6.21 4.69
CA LEU A 65 0.95 -5.41 4.00
C LEU A 65 0.58 -3.91 4.00
N LEU A 66 -0.69 -3.56 3.75
CA LEU A 66 -1.15 -2.17 3.82
C LEU A 66 -1.00 -1.55 5.22
N ARG A 67 -1.23 -2.34 6.28
CA ARG A 67 -0.96 -1.90 7.66
C ARG A 67 0.52 -1.61 7.89
N ALA A 68 1.41 -2.44 7.38
CA ALA A 68 2.86 -2.21 7.43
C ALA A 68 3.27 -0.93 6.70
N PHE A 69 2.71 -0.66 5.51
CA PHE A 69 2.98 0.58 4.78
C PHE A 69 2.51 1.83 5.53
N ALA A 70 1.39 1.75 6.25
CA ALA A 70 0.87 2.90 6.95
C ALA A 70 1.65 3.26 8.22
N THR A 71 2.37 2.33 8.85
CA THR A 71 3.23 2.66 10.00
C THR A 71 4.51 3.38 9.57
N ASN A 72 4.84 3.36 8.28
CA ASN A 72 5.98 4.10 7.74
C ASN A 72 5.71 5.62 7.77
N THR A 73 6.67 6.40 8.29
CA THR A 73 6.57 7.85 8.48
C THR A 73 7.37 8.67 7.45
N THR A 74 7.90 8.02 6.41
CA THR A 74 8.76 8.66 5.40
C THR A 74 8.10 8.70 4.02
N ILE A 75 7.28 7.70 3.68
CA ILE A 75 6.56 7.61 2.40
C ILE A 75 5.57 8.77 2.24
N ARG A 76 5.73 9.52 1.15
CA ARG A 76 4.84 10.63 0.77
C ARG A 76 3.84 10.25 -0.30
N THR A 77 4.16 9.24 -1.10
CA THR A 77 3.36 8.78 -2.24
C THR A 77 3.27 7.26 -2.22
N LEU A 78 2.04 6.74 -2.31
CA LEU A 78 1.74 5.32 -2.34
C LEU A 78 0.97 4.97 -3.62
N GLU A 79 1.65 4.29 -4.54
CA GLU A 79 1.07 3.87 -5.83
C GLU A 79 0.64 2.40 -5.75
N LEU A 80 -0.68 2.15 -5.72
CA LEU A 80 -1.31 0.84 -5.64
C LEU A 80 -2.28 0.61 -6.82
N ALA A 81 -2.02 1.25 -7.96
CA ALA A 81 -2.81 1.03 -9.16
C ALA A 81 -2.67 -0.43 -9.63
N ASN A 82 -3.81 -1.05 -9.99
CA ASN A 82 -3.84 -2.45 -10.43
C ASN A 82 -3.14 -3.40 -9.42
N ALA A 83 -3.42 -3.24 -8.12
CA ALA A 83 -2.86 -4.04 -7.03
C ALA A 83 -3.87 -5.04 -6.41
N GLY A 84 -5.06 -5.16 -6.99
CA GLY A 84 -6.06 -6.14 -6.60
C GLY A 84 -6.78 -5.75 -5.33
N LEU A 85 -6.79 -4.45 -5.01
CA LEU A 85 -7.49 -3.92 -3.85
C LEU A 85 -8.99 -4.20 -3.99
N ASP A 86 -9.57 -4.71 -2.93
CA ASP A 86 -11.01 -4.93 -2.75
C ASP A 86 -11.56 -3.96 -1.69
N CYS A 87 -12.83 -4.12 -1.33
CA CYS A 87 -13.46 -3.30 -0.29
C CYS A 87 -12.77 -3.41 1.07
N ALA A 88 -12.19 -4.58 1.40
CA ALA A 88 -11.51 -4.80 2.68
C ALA A 88 -10.21 -4.01 2.73
N ALA A 89 -9.38 -4.12 1.68
CA ALA A 89 -8.15 -3.36 1.54
C ALA A 89 -8.39 -1.83 1.57
N ALA A 90 -9.43 -1.36 0.88
CA ALA A 90 -9.82 0.05 0.91
C ALA A 90 -10.26 0.54 2.31
N THR A 91 -10.98 -0.30 3.06
CA THR A 91 -11.38 -0.01 4.44
C THR A 91 -10.18 0.10 5.36
N VAL A 92 -9.19 -0.80 5.19
CA VAL A 92 -7.93 -0.75 5.94
C VAL A 92 -7.17 0.54 5.63
N LEU A 93 -7.03 0.92 4.36
CA LEU A 93 -6.42 2.20 3.98
C LEU A 93 -7.14 3.39 4.61
N ALA A 94 -8.48 3.40 4.59
CA ALA A 94 -9.27 4.47 5.18
C ALA A 94 -9.04 4.62 6.69
N GLN A 95 -9.00 3.50 7.42
CA GLN A 95 -8.72 3.49 8.86
C GLN A 95 -7.32 4.03 9.17
N LEU A 96 -6.32 3.58 8.41
CA LEU A 96 -4.92 3.94 8.61
C LEU A 96 -4.62 5.41 8.31
N LEU A 97 -5.38 6.02 7.41
CA LEU A 97 -5.23 7.42 7.04
C LEU A 97 -6.17 8.33 7.83
N THR A 98 -7.15 7.81 8.56
CA THR A 98 -7.99 8.62 9.45
C THR A 98 -7.15 9.10 10.63
N ALA A 99 -7.15 10.40 10.94
CA ALA A 99 -6.35 10.91 12.06
C ALA A 99 -6.73 10.25 13.39
N GLY A 100 -5.72 9.79 14.11
CA GLY A 100 -5.85 9.08 15.38
C GLY A 100 -4.52 8.41 15.78
N PRO A 101 -4.50 7.69 16.91
CA PRO A 101 -3.36 6.86 17.29
C PRO A 101 -3.05 5.83 16.20
N GLY A 102 -1.79 5.80 15.72
CA GLY A 102 -1.36 4.89 14.65
C GLY A 102 -1.70 5.35 13.23
N ALA A 103 -2.17 6.58 13.04
CA ALA A 103 -2.45 7.11 11.70
C ALA A 103 -1.17 7.47 10.93
N ASN A 104 -1.18 7.22 9.62
CA ASN A 104 -0.15 7.76 8.73
C ASN A 104 -0.43 9.24 8.44
N LEU A 105 0.38 10.12 9.00
CA LEU A 105 0.30 11.57 8.80
C LEU A 105 1.41 12.10 7.89
N THR A 106 2.00 11.25 7.05
CA THR A 106 3.08 11.64 6.14
C THR A 106 2.69 11.50 4.68
N LEU A 107 1.77 10.57 4.38
CA LEU A 107 1.25 10.35 3.04
C LEU A 107 0.51 11.59 2.51
N THR A 108 0.92 12.02 1.33
CA THR A 108 0.38 13.17 0.58
C THR A 108 -0.32 12.76 -0.71
N ALA A 109 0.00 11.60 -1.29
CA ALA A 109 -0.63 11.09 -2.49
C ALA A 109 -0.91 9.58 -2.39
N LEU A 110 -2.12 9.16 -2.73
CA LEU A 110 -2.55 7.77 -2.80
C LEU A 110 -3.18 7.49 -4.17
N ASN A 111 -2.64 6.50 -4.89
CA ASN A 111 -3.25 6.00 -6.12
C ASN A 111 -3.77 4.58 -5.91
N VAL A 112 -5.08 4.38 -6.09
CA VAL A 112 -5.75 3.08 -6.04
C VAL A 112 -6.55 2.81 -7.31
N GLU A 113 -6.16 3.40 -8.44
CA GLU A 113 -6.79 3.19 -9.75
C GLU A 113 -6.77 1.72 -10.19
N ASN A 114 -7.67 1.34 -11.10
CA ASN A 114 -7.64 0.03 -11.74
C ASN A 114 -7.73 -1.18 -10.77
N ASN A 115 -8.42 -1.01 -9.64
CA ASN A 115 -8.64 -2.05 -8.64
C ASN A 115 -10.09 -2.59 -8.67
N ARG A 116 -10.47 -3.41 -7.68
CA ARG A 116 -11.82 -3.99 -7.52
C ARG A 116 -12.52 -3.41 -6.28
N ILE A 117 -12.32 -2.11 -6.03
CA ILE A 117 -12.90 -1.43 -4.86
C ILE A 117 -14.36 -1.12 -5.16
N GLY A 118 -15.27 -1.87 -4.53
CA GLY A 118 -16.72 -1.63 -4.63
C GLY A 118 -17.17 -0.41 -3.82
N THR A 119 -18.46 -0.09 -3.92
CA THR A 119 -19.09 1.10 -3.31
C THR A 119 -18.74 1.29 -1.84
N ASN A 120 -18.76 0.23 -1.04
CA ASN A 120 -18.46 0.31 0.40
C ASN A 120 -17.02 0.76 0.67
N GLY A 121 -16.06 0.27 -0.13
CA GLY A 121 -14.65 0.68 -0.01
C GLY A 121 -14.45 2.14 -0.42
N ILE A 122 -15.13 2.59 -1.47
CA ILE A 122 -15.09 4.00 -1.89
C ILE A 122 -15.72 4.91 -0.83
N ILE A 123 -16.84 4.51 -0.22
CA ILE A 123 -17.47 5.27 0.89
C ILE A 123 -16.49 5.38 2.07
N ALA A 124 -15.81 4.29 2.44
CA ALA A 124 -14.81 4.33 3.50
C ALA A 124 -13.67 5.32 3.19
N LEU A 125 -13.12 5.27 1.97
CA LEU A 125 -12.10 6.21 1.51
C LEU A 125 -12.60 7.66 1.49
N ALA A 126 -13.87 7.91 1.13
CA ALA A 126 -14.44 9.25 1.15
C ALA A 126 -14.63 9.77 2.59
N HIS A 127 -15.11 8.91 3.50
CA HIS A 127 -15.38 9.27 4.89
C HIS A 127 -14.11 9.59 5.69
N MET A 128 -12.95 9.06 5.31
CA MET A 128 -11.70 9.39 5.98
C MET A 128 -11.15 10.78 5.60
N LEU A 129 -11.52 11.32 4.42
CA LEU A 129 -10.93 12.56 3.89
C LEU A 129 -11.10 13.78 4.82
N PRO A 130 -12.27 14.03 5.45
CA PRO A 130 -12.42 15.13 6.40
C PRO A 130 -11.51 15.02 7.63
N HIS A 131 -11.05 13.80 7.93
CA HIS A 131 -10.25 13.48 9.11
C HIS A 131 -8.75 13.35 8.80
N ASN A 132 -8.34 13.30 7.54
CA ASN A 132 -6.94 13.32 7.15
C ASN A 132 -6.49 14.75 6.79
N ARG A 133 -5.32 15.18 7.28
CA ARG A 133 -4.79 16.53 7.08
C ARG A 133 -3.57 16.60 6.15
N THR A 134 -3.08 15.45 5.69
CA THR A 134 -1.81 15.34 4.97
C THR A 134 -2.02 14.95 3.51
N LEU A 135 -3.00 14.08 3.23
CA LEU A 135 -3.37 13.64 1.90
C LEU A 135 -3.85 14.83 1.07
N ARG A 136 -3.19 15.05 -0.07
CA ARG A 136 -3.47 16.12 -1.03
C ARG A 136 -4.01 15.57 -2.34
N GLU A 137 -3.71 14.32 -2.65
CA GLU A 137 -4.12 13.65 -3.87
C GLU A 137 -4.64 12.24 -3.57
N LEU A 138 -5.83 11.93 -4.10
CA LEU A 138 -6.43 10.60 -4.06
C LEU A 138 -6.93 10.26 -5.48
N LYS A 139 -6.31 9.27 -6.12
CA LYS A 139 -6.75 8.75 -7.42
C LYS A 139 -7.49 7.43 -7.22
N ILE A 140 -8.74 7.39 -7.67
CA ILE A 140 -9.67 6.24 -7.46
C ILE A 140 -10.35 5.79 -8.76
N TYR A 141 -9.92 6.27 -9.92
CA TYR A 141 -10.57 5.99 -11.21
C TYR A 141 -10.49 4.52 -11.63
N GLU A 142 -11.33 4.14 -12.59
CA GLU A 142 -11.32 2.82 -13.24
C GLU A 142 -11.45 1.62 -12.29
N GLN A 143 -12.31 1.72 -11.26
CA GLN A 143 -12.65 0.56 -10.46
C GLN A 143 -13.45 -0.44 -11.29
N ARG A 144 -13.02 -1.70 -11.26
CA ARG A 144 -13.73 -2.83 -11.85
C ARG A 144 -14.81 -3.24 -10.86
N LEU A 145 -16.07 -3.00 -11.22
CA LEU A 145 -17.20 -3.50 -10.46
C LEU A 145 -17.14 -5.04 -10.45
N ALA A 146 -17.24 -5.61 -9.24
CA ALA A 146 -17.32 -7.06 -9.03
C ALA A 146 -18.68 -7.59 -9.48
#